data_AF-A0A954HT94-F1
#
_entry.id   AF-A0A954HT94-F1
#
_cell.length_a   1.000
_cell.length_b   1.000
_cell.length_c   1.000
_cell.angle_alpha   90.00
_cell.angle_beta   90.00
_cell.angle_gamma   90.00
#
_symmetry.space_group_name_H-M   'P 1'
#
loop_
_entity.id
_entity.type
_entity.pdbx_description
1 polymer ?
#
loop_
_entity_poly.entity_id
_entity_poly.type
_entity_poly.pdbx_seq_one_letter_code
_entity_poly.pdbx_strand_id
1 'polypeptide(L)'
;MKFAGVHYKPLKLPCVDSTVTRRARTMARKKKQKAKFPRTASHLEKGHDRLIQGPSGSPPNGRQWGRRLSWTIDPVVEFEPANLAAMIHDQNNKDVRWLCDANMFIGETDNVIWDSLLAKSGRLMLPIPVYHELNHWLADPKYNTKAHVEVEKAIAGDDSAIVHLLDVPRHDALKSTSLEYYVNLLGLRKDANTYAQEKLREKLGRDPTKNEVNNFTKDELGLRGQLLAMKGASGASGHRYNDEVLVMLALMFAVSAGNETAILTRDEDVLEQFYKGLWLVDTHYRSMLLADLYSEDRFAFTPTKRVQDSEREAFEGEVTLLRKPSAELTELLPQQWDPVFVHCLFLKGNRLTKLSFCAETQLSRLFDVKARTGGLNTEVLDDGANCHVFLGDRFVEKVGNWAAIGQDRKTTKGEWNYSLSVIDVNLALTPCEEFTRSRVVDPNQVLLP
;
A
#
# COMPACT_ATOMS: atom_id res chain seq x y z
N MET A 1 23.64 -23.55 -48.48
CA MET A 1 24.66 -24.54 -48.07
C MET A 1 24.66 -24.62 -46.55
N LYS A 2 24.40 -25.82 -46.01
CA LYS A 2 24.33 -26.12 -44.57
C LYS A 2 25.75 -26.32 -44.04
N PHE A 3 26.12 -25.65 -42.94
CA PHE A 3 27.28 -26.05 -42.15
C PHE A 3 26.82 -26.87 -40.94
N ALA A 4 27.39 -28.07 -40.84
CA ALA A 4 27.08 -29.09 -39.87
C ALA A 4 27.84 -28.88 -38.55
N GLY A 5 27.21 -29.32 -37.47
CA GLY A 5 27.66 -29.14 -36.09
C GLY A 5 28.82 -30.05 -35.67
N VAL A 6 29.57 -29.55 -34.69
CA VAL A 6 30.58 -30.30 -33.95
C VAL A 6 29.99 -30.71 -32.60
N HIS A 7 29.81 -32.01 -32.40
CA HIS A 7 29.40 -32.62 -31.13
C HIS A 7 30.64 -32.89 -30.26
N TYR A 8 30.71 -32.27 -29.09
CA TYR A 8 31.65 -32.64 -28.03
C TYR A 8 31.09 -33.81 -27.21
N LYS A 9 31.85 -34.92 -27.13
CA LYS A 9 31.62 -36.00 -26.16
C LYS A 9 32.36 -35.67 -24.85
N PRO A 10 31.70 -35.67 -23.67
CA PRO A 10 32.40 -35.54 -22.40
C PRO A 10 33.05 -36.87 -21.99
N LEU A 11 34.29 -36.78 -21.49
CA LEU A 11 35.04 -37.89 -20.89
C LEU A 11 34.33 -38.40 -19.63
N LYS A 12 34.13 -39.72 -19.54
CA LYS A 12 33.73 -40.41 -18.32
C LYS A 12 34.96 -40.61 -17.42
N LEU A 13 34.95 -40.01 -16.23
CA LEU A 13 35.87 -40.35 -15.14
C LEU A 13 35.32 -41.55 -14.33
N PRO A 14 36.19 -42.42 -13.78
CA PRO A 14 35.77 -43.63 -13.10
C PRO A 14 35.10 -43.36 -11.75
N CYS A 15 34.02 -44.11 -11.49
CA CYS A 15 33.31 -44.14 -10.21
C CYS A 15 34.24 -44.60 -9.09
N VAL A 16 34.36 -43.78 -8.05
CA VAL A 16 34.96 -44.16 -6.77
C VAL A 16 33.84 -44.63 -5.83
N ASP A 17 34.08 -45.78 -5.23
CA ASP A 17 33.19 -46.56 -4.40
C ASP A 17 32.70 -45.79 -3.15
N SER A 18 31.38 -45.61 -3.01
CA SER A 18 30.75 -44.84 -1.94
C SER A 18 30.01 -45.74 -0.95
N THR A 19 30.74 -46.51 -0.16
CA THR A 19 30.15 -47.40 0.87
C THR A 19 30.44 -46.99 2.32
N VAL A 20 31.18 -45.91 2.57
CA VAL A 20 31.55 -45.49 3.96
C VAL A 20 30.83 -44.23 4.48
N THR A 21 30.06 -43.50 3.66
CA THR A 21 29.41 -42.23 4.07
C THR A 21 27.88 -42.31 4.27
N ARG A 22 27.32 -43.50 4.54
CA ARG A 22 25.86 -43.68 4.71
C ARG A 22 25.36 -43.70 6.16
N ARG A 23 26.24 -43.67 7.18
CA ARG A 23 25.83 -43.71 8.60
C ARG A 23 25.96 -42.39 9.39
N ALA A 24 26.40 -41.30 8.76
CA ALA A 24 26.54 -39.98 9.41
C ALA A 24 25.57 -38.89 8.87
N ARG A 25 24.57 -39.24 8.05
CA ARG A 25 23.61 -38.27 7.45
C ARG A 25 22.17 -38.39 7.94
N THR A 26 21.92 -39.14 9.02
CA THR A 26 20.58 -39.41 9.55
C THR A 26 20.28 -38.68 10.87
N MET A 27 21.07 -37.67 11.24
CA MET A 27 20.73 -36.73 12.30
C MET A 27 21.01 -35.30 11.82
N ALA A 28 20.10 -34.38 12.11
CA ALA A 28 20.06 -32.96 11.68
C ALA A 28 19.46 -32.65 10.29
N ARG A 29 18.35 -33.29 9.91
CA ARG A 29 17.35 -32.61 9.06
C ARG A 29 16.30 -31.97 9.96
N LYS A 30 16.69 -30.90 10.70
CA LYS A 30 15.69 -29.95 11.23
C LYS A 30 14.95 -29.43 9.99
N LYS A 31 13.72 -29.92 9.79
CA LYS A 31 12.82 -29.43 8.76
C LYS A 31 12.68 -27.94 9.05
N LYS A 32 13.36 -27.06 8.27
CA LYS A 32 13.17 -25.61 8.37
C LYS A 32 11.65 -25.42 8.21
N GLN A 33 10.97 -25.10 9.31
CA GLN A 33 9.57 -24.69 9.22
C GLN A 33 9.60 -23.45 8.33
N LYS A 34 8.95 -23.55 7.17
CA LYS A 34 8.79 -22.39 6.31
C LYS A 34 8.03 -21.35 7.13
N ALA A 35 8.51 -20.11 7.10
CA ALA A 35 7.77 -18.98 7.65
C ALA A 35 6.34 -19.02 7.11
N LYS A 36 5.36 -18.88 8.01
CA LYS A 36 3.95 -18.76 7.62
C LYS A 36 3.63 -17.27 7.54
N PHE A 37 2.95 -16.87 6.49
CA PHE A 37 2.42 -15.52 6.30
C PHE A 37 0.89 -15.59 6.30
N PRO A 38 0.16 -14.50 6.63
CA PRO A 38 -1.27 -14.42 6.37
C PRO A 38 -1.60 -14.73 4.92
N ARG A 39 -2.86 -15.11 4.64
CA ARG A 39 -3.28 -15.48 3.28
C ARG A 39 -3.02 -14.33 2.31
N THR A 40 -3.35 -13.11 2.75
CA THR A 40 -3.08 -11.85 2.04
C THR A 40 -1.61 -11.43 2.01
N ALA A 41 -0.70 -12.09 2.72
CA ALA A 41 0.70 -11.65 2.82
C ALA A 41 1.71 -12.68 2.27
N SER A 42 1.26 -13.88 1.92
CA SER A 42 2.13 -14.93 1.37
C SER A 42 2.83 -14.60 0.04
N HIS A 43 2.34 -13.61 -0.71
CA HIS A 43 3.01 -13.11 -1.91
C HIS A 43 4.03 -12.00 -1.61
N LEU A 44 3.94 -11.35 -0.44
CA LEU A 44 4.87 -10.30 0.01
C LEU A 44 6.27 -10.84 0.32
N GLU A 45 6.39 -12.15 0.56
CA GLU A 45 7.67 -12.85 0.71
C GLU A 45 8.56 -12.73 -0.55
N LYS A 46 7.95 -12.45 -1.72
CA LYS A 46 8.68 -12.22 -2.98
C LYS A 46 9.04 -10.74 -3.22
N GLY A 47 8.89 -9.88 -2.20
CA GLY A 47 9.21 -8.46 -2.30
C GLY A 47 10.63 -8.23 -2.81
N HIS A 48 10.75 -7.28 -3.74
CA HIS A 48 11.98 -6.97 -4.45
C HIS A 48 13.14 -6.66 -3.49
N ASP A 49 14.27 -7.34 -3.69
CA ASP A 49 15.51 -7.07 -2.99
C ASP A 49 16.08 -5.71 -3.47
N ARG A 50 15.56 -4.60 -2.93
CA ARG A 50 15.99 -3.24 -3.32
C ARG A 50 17.31 -2.83 -2.65
N LEU A 51 18.10 -1.98 -3.31
CA LEU A 51 19.40 -1.50 -2.83
C LEU A 51 19.28 -0.65 -1.55
N ILE A 52 20.32 -0.69 -0.70
CA ILE A 52 20.44 0.10 0.53
C ILE A 52 21.25 1.36 0.22
N GLN A 53 20.61 2.52 0.11
CA GLN A 53 21.27 3.80 0.37
C GLN A 53 20.96 4.19 1.83
N GLY A 54 22.01 4.39 2.64
CA GLY A 54 21.86 4.82 4.03
C GLY A 54 21.40 6.28 4.11
N PRO A 55 20.61 6.67 5.13
CA PRO A 55 20.24 8.05 5.37
C PRO A 55 21.42 8.93 5.78
N SER A 56 21.22 10.25 5.76
CA SER A 56 22.18 11.25 6.24
C SER A 56 22.46 11.19 7.76
N GLY A 57 21.93 10.20 8.49
CA GLY A 57 22.10 10.02 9.93
C GLY A 57 22.14 8.57 10.41
N SER A 58 22.47 8.39 11.70
CA SER A 58 22.42 7.07 12.36
C SER A 58 20.98 6.67 12.68
N PRO A 59 20.63 5.36 12.63
CA PRO A 59 19.32 4.91 13.05
C PRO A 59 19.10 5.25 14.52
N PRO A 60 17.85 5.44 14.97
CA PRO A 60 17.56 5.49 16.39
C PRO A 60 18.20 4.29 17.10
N ASN A 61 18.70 4.50 18.32
CA ASN A 61 19.40 3.48 19.08
C ASN A 61 18.61 2.15 19.08
N GLY A 62 19.30 1.03 18.86
CA GLY A 62 18.67 -0.29 18.86
C GLY A 62 17.87 -0.65 17.60
N ARG A 63 17.85 0.19 16.57
CA ARG A 63 17.15 -0.09 15.31
C ARG A 63 18.10 -0.28 14.13
N GLN A 64 17.67 -1.09 13.17
CA GLN A 64 18.25 -1.13 11.84
C GLN A 64 17.41 -0.26 10.91
N TRP A 65 18.05 0.48 10.02
CA TRP A 65 17.34 1.14 8.94
C TRP A 65 16.63 0.11 8.07
N GLY A 66 15.33 0.27 7.87
CA GLY A 66 14.65 -0.32 6.71
C GLY A 66 15.25 0.27 5.44
N ARG A 67 15.20 -0.48 4.34
CA ARG A 67 15.71 0.05 3.06
C ARG A 67 14.80 1.21 2.63
N ARG A 68 15.40 2.28 2.09
CA ARG A 68 14.69 3.49 1.68
C ARG A 68 13.57 3.18 0.67
N LEU A 69 12.37 3.69 0.92
CA LEU A 69 11.16 3.43 0.10
C LEU A 69 10.98 1.93 -0.18
N SER A 70 11.16 1.14 0.87
CA SER A 70 10.89 -0.29 0.85
C SER A 70 9.99 -0.66 2.00
N TRP A 71 9.31 -1.79 1.85
CA TRP A 71 8.57 -2.39 2.91
C TRP A 71 9.18 -3.72 3.32
N THR A 72 9.00 -4.08 4.58
CA THR A 72 9.36 -5.38 5.13
C THR A 72 8.14 -5.99 5.78
N ILE A 73 7.95 -7.29 5.56
CA ILE A 73 6.94 -8.05 6.29
C ILE A 73 7.63 -9.05 7.20
N ASP A 74 7.34 -8.95 8.49
CA ASP A 74 7.77 -9.93 9.46
C ASP A 74 6.88 -11.17 9.34
N PRO A 75 7.45 -12.38 9.44
CA PRO A 75 6.67 -13.61 9.42
C PRO A 75 5.64 -13.61 10.55
N VAL A 76 4.60 -14.42 10.40
CA VAL A 76 3.62 -14.60 11.48
C VAL A 76 4.35 -15.17 12.68
N VAL A 77 4.45 -14.37 13.73
CA VAL A 77 4.98 -14.78 15.01
C VAL A 77 3.84 -15.01 15.98
N GLU A 78 3.96 -16.05 16.79
CA GLU A 78 3.13 -16.14 17.99
C GLU A 78 3.57 -15.02 18.93
N PHE A 79 2.61 -14.30 19.51
CA PHE A 79 2.89 -13.23 20.46
C PHE A 79 2.06 -13.41 21.72
N GLU A 80 2.67 -13.04 22.83
CA GLU A 80 2.00 -12.86 24.11
C GLU A 80 1.65 -11.37 24.26
N PRO A 81 0.46 -11.00 24.79
CA PRO A 81 0.08 -9.61 24.99
C PRO A 81 1.13 -8.77 25.71
N ALA A 82 1.80 -9.35 26.70
CA ALA A 82 2.90 -8.71 27.44
C ALA A 82 4.09 -8.33 26.54
N ASN A 83 4.40 -9.12 25.51
CA ASN A 83 5.49 -8.80 24.57
C ASN A 83 5.12 -7.63 23.66
N LEU A 84 3.86 -7.55 23.21
CA LEU A 84 3.37 -6.42 22.44
C LEU A 84 3.33 -5.15 23.30
N ALA A 85 2.86 -5.26 24.53
CA ALA A 85 2.86 -4.18 25.51
C ALA A 85 4.28 -3.66 25.82
N ALA A 86 5.25 -4.57 26.00
CA ALA A 86 6.65 -4.23 26.18
C ALA A 86 7.23 -3.53 24.95
N MET A 87 6.88 -3.99 23.74
CA MET A 87 7.27 -3.33 22.50
C MET A 87 6.68 -1.91 22.42
N ILE A 88 5.40 -1.70 22.77
CA ILE A 88 4.81 -0.35 22.79
C ILE A 88 5.52 0.57 23.80
N HIS A 89 5.96 0.02 24.93
CA HIS A 89 6.67 0.76 25.98
C HIS A 89 8.17 0.96 25.73
N ASP A 90 8.77 0.23 24.79
CA ASP A 90 10.20 0.28 24.52
C ASP A 90 10.66 1.74 24.35
N GLN A 91 11.81 2.08 24.95
CA GLN A 91 12.32 3.45 24.94
C GLN A 91 12.54 3.98 23.52
N ASN A 92 12.81 3.09 22.56
CA ASN A 92 12.96 3.45 21.16
C ASN A 92 11.61 3.74 20.49
N ASN A 93 10.50 3.25 21.05
CA ASN A 93 9.14 3.44 20.54
C ASN A 93 8.36 4.54 21.29
N LYS A 94 9.00 5.28 22.19
CA LYS A 94 8.35 6.28 23.07
C LYS A 94 7.63 7.42 22.34
N ASP A 95 8.02 7.67 21.09
CA ASP A 95 7.51 8.74 20.22
C ASP A 95 6.65 8.22 19.07
N VAL A 96 6.43 6.90 19.01
CA VAL A 96 5.53 6.29 18.02
C VAL A 96 4.10 6.70 18.32
N ARG A 97 3.39 7.16 17.28
CA ARG A 97 1.95 7.42 17.34
C ARG A 97 1.18 6.19 16.88
N TRP A 98 0.21 5.78 17.67
CA TRP A 98 -0.58 4.57 17.45
C TRP A 98 -1.97 4.94 16.98
N LEU A 99 -2.44 4.27 15.94
CA LEU A 99 -3.82 4.31 15.49
C LEU A 99 -4.41 2.91 15.60
N CYS A 100 -5.71 2.82 15.85
CA CYS A 100 -6.45 1.56 15.90
C CYS A 100 -7.65 1.58 14.98
N ASP A 101 -7.99 0.42 14.41
CA ASP A 101 -9.30 0.22 13.76
C ASP A 101 -10.41 0.05 14.80
N ALA A 102 -11.68 0.07 14.37
CA ALA A 102 -12.79 -0.10 15.30
C ALA A 102 -12.79 -1.49 15.96
N ASN A 103 -12.33 -2.53 15.24
CA ASN A 103 -12.30 -3.91 15.75
C ASN A 103 -11.39 -4.10 16.96
N MET A 104 -10.34 -3.28 17.12
CA MET A 104 -9.53 -3.26 18.33
C MET A 104 -10.32 -2.83 19.57
N PHE A 105 -11.22 -1.86 19.43
CA PHE A 105 -12.07 -1.34 20.52
C PHE A 105 -13.28 -2.23 20.79
N ILE A 106 -13.90 -2.78 19.75
CA ILE A 106 -15.13 -3.58 19.87
C ILE A 106 -14.83 -4.98 20.41
N GLY A 107 -13.75 -5.61 19.93
CA GLY A 107 -13.37 -6.96 20.35
C GLY A 107 -12.53 -6.96 21.62
N GLU A 108 -12.64 -8.03 22.42
CA GLU A 108 -11.84 -8.22 23.65
C GLU A 108 -10.34 -8.10 23.36
N THR A 109 -9.66 -7.12 23.96
CA THR A 109 -8.21 -6.90 23.86
C THR A 109 -7.61 -6.93 25.26
N ASP A 110 -6.44 -7.56 25.41
CA ASP A 110 -5.79 -7.66 26.72
C ASP A 110 -5.52 -6.26 27.31
N ASN A 111 -5.88 -6.09 28.58
CA ASN A 111 -5.72 -4.82 29.30
C ASN A 111 -4.28 -4.33 29.30
N VAL A 112 -3.28 -5.23 29.29
CA VAL A 112 -1.86 -4.81 29.27
C VAL A 112 -1.52 -4.04 27.99
N ILE A 113 -2.18 -4.33 26.86
CA ILE A 113 -1.98 -3.61 25.60
C ILE A 113 -2.57 -2.21 25.72
N TRP A 114 -3.78 -2.08 26.28
CA TRP A 114 -4.42 -0.78 26.51
C TRP A 114 -3.64 0.07 27.50
N ASP A 115 -3.16 -0.53 28.59
CA ASP A 115 -2.32 0.15 29.56
C ASP A 115 -1.07 0.74 28.89
N SER A 116 -0.46 0.00 27.94
CA SER A 116 0.67 0.52 27.15
C SER A 116 0.30 1.64 26.18
N LEU A 117 -0.82 1.51 25.47
CA LEU A 117 -1.28 2.53 24.50
C LEU A 117 -1.68 3.82 25.21
N LEU A 118 -2.28 3.71 26.41
CA LEU A 118 -2.78 4.83 27.20
C LEU A 118 -1.75 5.36 28.21
N ALA A 119 -0.55 4.79 28.30
CA ALA A 119 0.43 5.24 29.29
C ALA A 119 0.97 6.67 29.09
N LYS A 120 0.75 7.31 27.93
CA LYS A 120 1.24 8.65 27.62
C LYS A 120 0.24 9.41 26.76
N SER A 121 -0.09 10.64 27.13
CA SER A 121 -0.99 11.50 26.33
C SER A 121 -0.47 11.70 24.90
N GLY A 122 -1.40 11.66 23.95
CA GLY A 122 -1.15 11.77 22.51
C GLY A 122 -0.46 10.56 21.89
N ARG A 123 -0.19 9.48 22.64
CA ARG A 123 0.35 8.24 22.06
C ARG A 123 -0.68 7.54 21.17
N LEU A 124 -1.91 7.43 21.64
CA LEU A 124 -3.03 6.88 20.89
C LEU A 124 -3.79 8.01 20.19
N MET A 125 -3.91 7.89 18.87
CA MET A 125 -4.68 8.78 18.01
C MET A 125 -5.89 8.02 17.46
N LEU A 126 -7.06 8.63 17.53
CA LEU A 126 -8.32 8.05 17.05
C LEU A 126 -8.82 8.86 15.85
N PRO A 127 -8.73 8.33 14.62
CA PRO A 127 -9.34 8.98 13.46
C PRO A 127 -10.85 9.16 13.64
N ILE A 128 -11.35 10.35 13.30
CA ILE A 128 -12.80 10.65 13.38
C ILE A 128 -13.67 9.62 12.64
N PRO A 129 -13.31 9.13 11.44
CA PRO A 129 -14.12 8.12 10.75
C PRO A 129 -14.19 6.78 11.49
N VAL A 130 -13.13 6.39 12.20
CA VAL A 130 -13.13 5.20 13.08
C VAL A 130 -14.01 5.46 14.30
N TYR A 131 -13.90 6.65 14.91
CA TYR A 131 -14.80 7.05 16.00
C TYR A 131 -16.28 6.89 15.62
N HIS A 132 -16.68 7.27 14.41
CA HIS A 132 -18.07 7.11 13.97
C HIS A 132 -18.55 5.64 13.92
N GLU A 133 -17.65 4.67 13.70
CA GLU A 133 -17.99 3.24 13.79
C GLU A 133 -18.19 2.77 15.24
N LEU A 134 -17.60 3.49 16.20
CA LEU A 134 -17.63 3.11 17.61
C LEU A 134 -18.95 3.44 18.29
N ASN A 135 -19.91 4.11 17.65
CA ASN A 135 -21.18 4.55 18.26
C ASN A 135 -21.89 3.48 19.11
N HIS A 136 -22.01 2.25 18.59
CA HIS A 136 -22.62 1.13 19.34
C HIS A 136 -21.81 0.70 20.58
N TRP A 137 -20.49 0.75 20.52
CA TRP A 137 -19.59 0.40 21.62
C TRP A 137 -19.50 1.52 22.64
N LEU A 138 -19.57 2.79 22.19
CA LEU A 138 -19.66 3.95 23.08
C LEU A 138 -20.95 3.92 23.91
N ALA A 139 -22.05 3.45 23.33
CA ALA A 139 -23.33 3.31 24.03
C ALA A 139 -23.35 2.15 25.04
N ASP A 140 -22.67 1.03 24.74
CA ASP A 140 -22.62 -0.17 25.59
C ASP A 140 -21.24 -0.86 25.50
N PRO A 141 -20.24 -0.42 26.28
CA PRO A 141 -18.87 -0.93 26.18
C PRO A 141 -18.74 -2.29 26.89
N LYS A 142 -18.96 -3.38 26.15
CA LYS A 142 -18.79 -4.76 26.67
C LYS A 142 -17.34 -5.12 27.02
N TYR A 143 -16.39 -4.54 26.30
CA TYR A 143 -14.96 -4.77 26.45
C TYR A 143 -14.20 -3.45 26.41
N ASN A 144 -12.94 -3.47 26.87
CA ASN A 144 -11.99 -2.36 26.72
C ASN A 144 -12.45 -1.05 27.40
N THR A 145 -13.08 -1.15 28.57
CA THR A 145 -13.68 -0.02 29.29
C THR A 145 -12.69 1.11 29.63
N LYS A 146 -11.40 0.80 29.83
CA LYS A 146 -10.36 1.82 30.02
C LYS A 146 -10.22 2.73 28.79
N ALA A 147 -10.19 2.13 27.60
CA ALA A 147 -10.13 2.88 26.35
C ALA A 147 -11.42 3.67 26.12
N HIS A 148 -12.57 3.10 26.48
CA HIS A 148 -13.87 3.77 26.42
C HIS A 148 -13.87 5.10 27.19
N VAL A 149 -13.43 5.08 28.46
CA VAL A 149 -13.34 6.30 29.29
C VAL A 149 -12.47 7.38 28.64
N GLU A 150 -11.30 7.01 28.12
CA GLU A 150 -10.38 7.98 27.50
C GLU A 150 -10.90 8.50 26.16
N VAL A 151 -11.65 7.69 25.40
CA VAL A 151 -12.33 8.12 24.17
C VAL A 151 -13.49 9.07 24.49
N GLU A 152 -14.29 8.80 25.52
CA GLU A 152 -15.36 9.71 25.96
C GLU A 152 -14.83 11.08 26.37
N LYS A 153 -13.73 11.11 27.14
CA LYS A 153 -13.03 12.36 27.49
C LYS A 153 -12.59 13.12 26.24
N ALA A 154 -11.97 12.44 25.29
CA ALA A 154 -11.50 13.06 24.06
C ALA A 154 -12.66 13.66 23.24
N ILE A 155 -13.80 12.97 23.16
CA ILE A 155 -15.03 13.45 22.50
C ILE A 155 -15.61 14.66 23.23
N ALA A 156 -15.57 14.67 24.56
CA ALA A 156 -16.03 15.78 25.38
C ALA A 156 -15.12 17.01 25.31
N GLY A 157 -13.96 16.93 24.64
CA GLY A 157 -12.96 18.00 24.59
C GLY A 157 -12.25 18.20 25.93
N ASP A 158 -12.15 17.16 26.75
CA ASP A 158 -11.43 17.20 28.02
C ASP A 158 -9.91 17.21 27.77
N ASP A 159 -9.23 18.29 28.19
CA ASP A 159 -7.78 18.45 28.06
C ASP A 159 -6.96 17.35 28.79
N SER A 160 -7.58 16.62 29.73
CA SER A 160 -6.97 15.50 30.43
C SER A 160 -7.01 14.19 29.63
N ALA A 161 -7.70 14.17 28.48
CA ALA A 161 -7.78 12.99 27.62
C ALA A 161 -6.40 12.52 27.16
N ILE A 162 -6.15 11.23 27.34
CA ILE A 162 -4.93 10.60 26.84
C ILE A 162 -5.02 10.36 25.33
N VAL A 163 -6.22 10.01 24.85
CA VAL A 163 -6.52 9.77 23.44
C VAL A 163 -6.68 11.10 22.72
N HIS A 164 -6.05 11.25 21.56
CA HIS A 164 -6.19 12.43 20.72
C HIS A 164 -7.08 12.10 19.52
N LEU A 165 -8.14 12.88 19.30
CA LEU A 165 -8.93 12.78 18.08
C LEU A 165 -8.10 13.32 16.92
N LEU A 166 -7.90 12.48 15.91
CA LEU A 166 -7.25 12.85 14.67
C LEU A 166 -8.34 13.21 13.66
N ASP A 167 -8.55 14.51 13.47
CA ASP A 167 -9.42 14.98 12.39
C ASP A 167 -8.75 14.76 11.04
N VAL A 168 -9.59 14.52 10.04
CA VAL A 168 -9.20 14.76 8.65
C VAL A 168 -8.83 16.24 8.55
N PRO A 169 -7.78 16.64 7.81
CA PRO A 169 -7.41 18.06 7.67
C PRO A 169 -8.48 18.89 6.94
N ARG A 170 -9.67 19.09 7.52
CA ARG A 170 -10.81 19.81 6.91
C ARG A 170 -10.48 21.29 6.66
N HIS A 171 -9.57 21.84 7.45
CA HIS A 171 -9.10 23.22 7.32
C HIS A 171 -7.88 23.38 6.42
N ASP A 172 -7.26 22.27 5.97
CA ASP A 172 -6.19 22.26 5.00
C ASP A 172 -6.75 21.61 3.71
N ALA A 173 -7.44 22.43 2.92
CA ALA A 173 -8.14 22.00 1.71
C ALA A 173 -7.23 21.20 0.76
N LEU A 174 -5.93 21.51 0.74
CA LEU A 174 -4.94 20.78 -0.04
C LEU A 174 -4.78 19.35 0.51
N LYS A 175 -4.53 19.20 1.81
CA LYS A 175 -4.39 17.86 2.41
C LYS A 175 -5.68 17.04 2.36
N SER A 176 -6.85 17.66 2.46
CA SER A 176 -8.13 16.95 2.29
C SER A 176 -8.25 16.35 0.88
N THR A 177 -7.93 17.13 -0.16
CA THR A 177 -8.02 16.69 -1.56
C THR A 177 -7.13 15.47 -1.83
N SER A 178 -5.88 15.48 -1.34
CA SER A 178 -4.98 14.34 -1.52
C SER A 178 -5.34 13.12 -0.69
N LEU A 179 -5.86 13.33 0.52
CA LEU A 179 -6.40 12.22 1.30
C LEU A 179 -7.57 11.57 0.57
N GLU A 180 -8.55 12.36 0.14
CA GLU A 180 -9.72 11.90 -0.62
C GLU A 180 -9.29 11.18 -1.90
N TYR A 181 -8.29 11.70 -2.62
CA TYR A 181 -7.72 11.07 -3.80
C TYR A 181 -7.33 9.61 -3.54
N TYR A 182 -6.46 9.37 -2.55
CA TYR A 182 -5.98 8.03 -2.26
C TYR A 182 -7.04 7.14 -1.58
N VAL A 183 -7.89 7.72 -0.73
CA VAL A 183 -9.00 6.99 -0.09
C VAL A 183 -9.94 6.44 -1.17
N ASN A 184 -10.37 7.27 -2.11
CA ASN A 184 -11.25 6.83 -3.19
C ASN A 184 -10.53 5.86 -4.12
N LEU A 185 -9.25 6.08 -4.41
CA LEU A 185 -8.45 5.16 -5.22
C LEU A 185 -8.37 3.75 -4.62
N LEU A 186 -8.10 3.64 -3.31
CA LEU A 186 -8.11 2.36 -2.59
C LEU A 186 -9.54 1.79 -2.48
N GLY A 187 -10.53 2.67 -2.32
CA GLY A 187 -11.95 2.35 -2.22
C GLY A 187 -12.53 1.68 -3.46
N LEU A 188 -12.01 1.98 -4.66
CA LEU A 188 -12.45 1.34 -5.92
C LEU A 188 -12.40 -0.19 -5.85
N ARG A 189 -11.50 -0.76 -5.04
CA ARG A 189 -11.37 -2.21 -4.85
C ARG A 189 -12.60 -2.82 -4.17
N LYS A 190 -13.27 -2.06 -3.30
CA LYS A 190 -14.55 -2.41 -2.66
C LYS A 190 -15.73 -2.26 -3.64
N ASP A 191 -15.55 -1.53 -4.73
CA ASP A 191 -16.59 -1.25 -5.73
C ASP A 191 -16.48 -2.15 -6.97
N ALA A 192 -15.41 -2.94 -7.07
CA ALA A 192 -15.12 -3.78 -8.22
C ALA A 192 -16.24 -4.77 -8.59
N ASN A 193 -17.04 -5.23 -7.63
CA ASN A 193 -18.19 -6.10 -7.91
C ASN A 193 -19.28 -5.37 -8.69
N THR A 194 -19.51 -4.08 -8.43
CA THR A 194 -20.47 -3.27 -9.18
C THR A 194 -20.01 -3.10 -10.61
N TYR A 195 -18.73 -2.77 -10.80
CA TYR A 195 -18.11 -2.70 -12.12
C TYR A 195 -18.21 -4.03 -12.89
N ALA A 196 -17.88 -5.14 -12.23
CA ALA A 196 -17.99 -6.48 -12.81
C ALA A 196 -19.42 -6.81 -13.21
N GLN A 197 -20.41 -6.42 -12.39
CA GLN A 197 -21.82 -6.60 -12.69
C GLN A 197 -22.25 -5.83 -13.94
N GLU A 198 -21.82 -4.57 -14.09
CA GLU A 198 -22.16 -3.75 -15.24
C GLU A 198 -21.52 -4.26 -16.53
N LYS A 199 -20.23 -4.59 -16.51
CA LYS A 199 -19.52 -5.17 -17.66
C LYS A 199 -20.11 -6.50 -18.10
N LEU A 200 -20.46 -7.36 -17.14
CA LEU A 200 -21.10 -8.63 -17.47
C LEU A 200 -22.52 -8.43 -17.99
N ARG A 201 -23.28 -7.46 -17.47
CA ARG A 201 -24.62 -7.13 -17.97
C ARG A 201 -24.57 -6.71 -19.44
N GLU A 202 -23.63 -5.81 -19.79
CA GLU A 202 -23.39 -5.38 -21.16
C GLU A 202 -23.03 -6.57 -22.06
N LYS A 203 -22.11 -7.43 -21.61
CA LYS A 203 -21.62 -8.58 -22.39
C LYS A 203 -22.65 -9.69 -22.55
N LEU A 204 -23.46 -9.97 -21.53
CA LEU A 204 -24.41 -11.09 -21.50
C LEU A 204 -25.80 -10.72 -22.03
N GLY A 205 -26.13 -9.42 -22.13
CA GLY A 205 -27.47 -8.96 -22.47
C GLY A 205 -28.54 -9.31 -21.42
N ARG A 206 -28.11 -9.67 -20.20
CA ARG A 206 -28.97 -10.00 -19.04
C ARG A 206 -28.26 -9.66 -17.74
N ASP A 207 -28.99 -9.65 -16.63
CA ASP A 207 -28.36 -9.54 -15.31
C ASP A 207 -27.45 -10.75 -15.01
N PRO A 208 -26.21 -10.51 -14.57
CA PRO A 208 -25.30 -11.58 -14.18
C PRO A 208 -25.68 -12.14 -12.80
N THR A 209 -25.41 -13.43 -12.61
CA THR A 209 -25.54 -14.08 -11.31
C THR A 209 -24.40 -13.66 -10.38
N LYS A 210 -24.60 -13.78 -9.06
CA LYS A 210 -23.55 -13.50 -8.06
C LYS A 210 -22.26 -14.30 -8.32
N ASN A 211 -22.38 -15.55 -8.78
CA ASN A 211 -21.22 -16.38 -9.10
C ASN A 211 -20.47 -15.88 -10.34
N GLU A 212 -21.18 -15.40 -11.37
CA GLU A 212 -20.55 -14.80 -12.56
C GLU A 212 -19.77 -13.54 -12.20
N VAL A 213 -20.37 -12.65 -11.39
CA VAL A 213 -19.70 -11.43 -10.89
C VAL A 213 -18.46 -11.78 -10.06
N ASN A 214 -18.59 -12.72 -9.13
CA ASN A 214 -17.48 -13.16 -8.29
C ASN A 214 -16.35 -13.78 -9.12
N ASN A 215 -16.67 -14.63 -10.09
CA ASN A 215 -15.67 -15.26 -10.96
C ASN A 215 -14.96 -14.23 -11.83
N PHE A 216 -15.71 -13.32 -12.45
CA PHE A 216 -15.14 -12.23 -13.24
C PHE A 216 -14.19 -11.37 -12.39
N THR A 217 -14.61 -10.98 -11.19
CA THR A 217 -13.78 -10.17 -10.29
C THR A 217 -12.52 -10.92 -9.86
N LYS A 218 -12.61 -12.23 -9.61
CA LYS A 218 -11.45 -13.07 -9.31
C LYS A 218 -10.50 -13.20 -10.49
N ASP A 219 -11.02 -13.36 -11.69
CA ASP A 219 -10.21 -13.54 -12.91
C ASP A 219 -9.48 -12.24 -13.27
N GLU A 220 -10.13 -11.09 -13.09
CA GLU A 220 -9.55 -9.78 -13.42
C GLU A 220 -8.70 -9.21 -12.28
N LEU A 221 -9.15 -9.28 -11.03
CA LEU A 221 -8.50 -8.63 -9.87
C LEU A 221 -7.83 -9.60 -8.91
N GLY A 222 -7.80 -10.89 -9.24
CA GLY A 222 -7.29 -11.93 -8.38
C GLY A 222 -8.16 -12.16 -7.12
N LEU A 223 -7.72 -13.12 -6.31
CA LEU A 223 -8.45 -13.52 -5.11
C LEU A 223 -8.56 -12.39 -4.07
N ARG A 224 -7.54 -11.54 -3.94
CA ARG A 224 -7.52 -10.42 -2.96
C ARG A 224 -8.55 -9.35 -3.33
N GLY A 225 -8.54 -8.93 -4.61
CA GLY A 225 -9.53 -7.99 -5.13
C GLY A 225 -10.95 -8.52 -4.99
N GLN A 226 -11.18 -9.81 -5.27
CA GLN A 226 -12.47 -10.46 -5.06
C GLN A 226 -12.96 -10.37 -3.61
N LEU A 227 -12.10 -10.64 -2.62
CA LEU A 227 -12.49 -10.61 -1.21
C LEU A 227 -12.91 -9.21 -0.75
N LEU A 228 -12.15 -8.18 -1.13
CA LEU A 228 -12.50 -6.78 -0.83
C LEU A 228 -13.78 -6.35 -1.54
N ALA A 229 -13.94 -6.72 -2.81
CA ALA A 229 -15.14 -6.42 -3.59
C ALA A 229 -16.40 -7.07 -2.99
N MET A 230 -16.29 -8.31 -2.51
CA MET A 230 -17.37 -9.01 -1.81
C MET A 230 -17.76 -8.29 -0.51
N LYS A 231 -16.78 -7.86 0.30
CA LYS A 231 -17.04 -7.10 1.53
C LYS A 231 -17.73 -5.78 1.21
N GLY A 232 -17.23 -5.05 0.21
CA GLY A 232 -17.82 -3.80 -0.26
C GLY A 232 -19.27 -3.94 -0.73
N ALA A 233 -19.59 -5.02 -1.45
CA ALA A 233 -20.96 -5.30 -1.90
C ALA A 233 -21.93 -5.69 -0.76
N SER A 234 -21.41 -6.10 0.39
CA SER A 234 -22.21 -6.48 1.57
C SER A 234 -22.35 -5.40 2.64
N GLY A 235 -21.59 -4.31 2.54
CA GLY A 235 -21.48 -3.30 3.59
C GLY A 235 -22.60 -2.24 3.58
N ALA A 236 -22.90 -1.67 4.76
CA ALA A 236 -23.66 -0.43 4.87
C ALA A 236 -22.82 0.74 4.34
N SER A 237 -23.42 1.61 3.52
CA SER A 237 -22.72 2.64 2.74
C SER A 237 -21.94 3.67 3.58
N GLY A 238 -22.36 3.93 4.81
CA GLY A 238 -21.81 5.03 5.64
C GLY A 238 -20.39 4.81 6.19
N HIS A 239 -19.91 3.58 6.23
CA HIS A 239 -18.59 3.22 6.81
C HIS A 239 -17.68 2.50 5.80
N ARG A 240 -18.00 2.61 4.51
CA ARG A 240 -17.39 1.77 3.48
C ARG A 240 -15.88 1.97 3.35
N TYR A 241 -15.38 3.18 3.60
CA TYR A 241 -13.99 3.55 3.31
C TYR A 241 -13.13 3.84 4.56
N ASN A 242 -13.58 3.43 5.74
CA ASN A 242 -12.88 3.76 6.98
C ASN A 242 -11.50 3.11 7.10
N ASP A 243 -11.32 1.90 6.57
CA ASP A 243 -10.01 1.24 6.49
C ASP A 243 -9.03 2.06 5.65
N GLU A 244 -9.49 2.57 4.50
CA GLU A 244 -8.71 3.37 3.57
C GLU A 244 -8.33 4.72 4.19
N VAL A 245 -9.26 5.37 4.89
CA VAL A 245 -9.00 6.62 5.60
C VAL A 245 -7.99 6.40 6.72
N LEU A 246 -8.14 5.36 7.54
CA LEU A 246 -7.19 4.99 8.60
C LEU A 246 -5.77 4.82 8.05
N VAL A 247 -5.64 4.05 6.98
CA VAL A 247 -4.35 3.78 6.31
C VAL A 247 -3.71 5.08 5.79
N MET A 248 -4.48 5.88 5.05
CA MET A 248 -3.92 7.07 4.41
C MET A 248 -3.64 8.19 5.42
N LEU A 249 -4.46 8.34 6.46
CA LEU A 249 -4.16 9.27 7.56
C LEU A 249 -2.88 8.88 8.29
N ALA A 250 -2.67 7.59 8.59
CA ALA A 250 -1.44 7.15 9.24
C ALA A 250 -0.20 7.48 8.39
N LEU A 251 -0.26 7.22 7.07
CA LEU A 251 0.84 7.50 6.16
C LEU A 251 1.10 9.00 6.00
N MET A 252 0.05 9.79 5.74
CA MET A 252 0.18 11.24 5.56
C MET A 252 0.61 11.94 6.85
N PHE A 253 0.10 11.51 8.00
CA PHE A 253 0.53 12.02 9.30
C PHE A 253 2.01 11.74 9.53
N ALA A 254 2.45 10.50 9.32
CA ALA A 254 3.84 10.13 9.53
C ALA A 254 4.79 10.97 8.66
N VAL A 255 4.50 11.06 7.37
CA VAL A 255 5.30 11.81 6.40
C VAL A 255 5.30 13.31 6.68
N SER A 256 4.14 13.88 7.00
CA SER A 256 4.02 15.34 7.22
C SER A 256 4.60 15.79 8.57
N ALA A 257 4.44 14.97 9.61
CA ALA A 257 4.92 15.29 10.95
C ALA A 257 6.35 14.82 11.23
N GLY A 258 6.92 13.97 10.35
CA GLY A 258 8.21 13.31 10.59
C GLY A 258 8.17 12.33 11.77
N ASN A 259 6.99 11.86 12.15
CA ASN A 259 6.80 11.01 13.32
C ASN A 259 6.51 9.57 12.89
N GLU A 260 7.21 8.63 13.51
CA GLU A 260 6.90 7.21 13.32
C GLU A 260 5.48 6.91 13.78
N THR A 261 4.77 6.13 12.95
CA THR A 261 3.36 5.86 13.14
C THR A 261 3.07 4.38 12.96
N ALA A 262 2.19 3.82 13.79
CA ALA A 262 1.81 2.42 13.75
C ALA A 262 0.29 2.26 13.81
N ILE A 263 -0.26 1.47 12.90
CA ILE A 263 -1.63 0.99 12.95
C ILE A 263 -1.63 -0.35 13.68
N LEU A 264 -2.47 -0.50 14.70
CA LEU A 264 -2.78 -1.77 15.34
C LEU A 264 -4.20 -2.19 14.96
N THR A 265 -4.35 -3.34 14.32
CA THR A 265 -5.61 -3.74 13.68
C THR A 265 -5.90 -5.23 13.87
N ARG A 266 -7.19 -5.59 13.87
CA ARG A 266 -7.69 -6.97 13.77
C ARG A 266 -8.36 -7.27 12.44
N ASP A 267 -8.48 -6.27 11.57
CA ASP A 267 -9.00 -6.42 10.23
C ASP A 267 -7.87 -6.73 9.24
N GLU A 268 -7.99 -7.86 8.55
CA GLU A 268 -7.04 -8.26 7.51
C GLU A 268 -7.08 -7.30 6.31
N ASP A 269 -8.20 -6.59 6.13
CA ASP A 269 -8.37 -5.61 5.05
C ASP A 269 -7.59 -4.32 5.29
N VAL A 270 -7.40 -3.91 6.55
CA VAL A 270 -6.53 -2.76 6.88
C VAL A 270 -5.09 -3.06 6.49
N LEU A 271 -4.59 -4.28 6.76
CA LEU A 271 -3.25 -4.70 6.32
C LEU A 271 -3.12 -4.71 4.80
N GLU A 272 -4.17 -5.18 4.12
CA GLU A 272 -4.25 -5.25 2.66
C GLU A 272 -4.28 -3.86 2.00
N GLN A 273 -5.08 -2.93 2.54
CA GLN A 273 -5.14 -1.55 2.09
C GLN A 273 -3.86 -0.80 2.44
N PHE A 274 -3.25 -1.08 3.60
CA PHE A 274 -1.95 -0.54 3.98
C PHE A 274 -0.91 -0.89 2.91
N TYR A 275 -0.70 -2.17 2.62
CA TYR A 275 0.23 -2.60 1.57
C TYR A 275 -0.03 -1.88 0.23
N LYS A 276 -1.29 -1.80 -0.20
CA LYS A 276 -1.63 -1.19 -1.48
C LYS A 276 -1.36 0.31 -1.49
N GLY A 277 -1.69 1.01 -0.41
CA GLY A 277 -1.42 2.44 -0.23
C GLY A 277 0.08 2.74 -0.31
N LEU A 278 0.91 1.96 0.37
CA LEU A 278 2.37 2.11 0.31
C LEU A 278 2.90 2.06 -1.12
N TRP A 279 2.45 1.06 -1.89
CA TRP A 279 2.89 0.84 -3.25
C TRP A 279 2.44 1.94 -4.22
N LEU A 280 1.19 2.40 -4.09
CA LEU A 280 0.66 3.51 -4.89
C LEU A 280 1.46 4.79 -4.63
N VAL A 281 1.66 5.13 -3.36
CA VAL A 281 2.37 6.36 -2.97
C VAL A 281 3.84 6.33 -3.39
N ASP A 282 4.57 5.22 -3.22
CA ASP A 282 5.94 5.06 -3.72
C ASP A 282 6.03 5.22 -5.25
N THR A 283 5.11 4.58 -5.98
CA THR A 283 5.05 4.66 -7.45
C THR A 283 4.79 6.08 -7.93
N HIS A 284 3.83 6.78 -7.32
CA HIS A 284 3.52 8.16 -7.67
C HIS A 284 4.65 9.12 -7.28
N TYR A 285 5.31 8.89 -6.14
CA TYR A 285 6.44 9.70 -5.69
C TYR A 285 7.61 9.61 -6.67
N ARG A 286 7.97 8.40 -7.11
CA ARG A 286 9.02 8.22 -8.12
C ARG A 286 8.63 8.75 -9.49
N SER A 287 7.34 8.73 -9.82
CA SER A 287 6.83 9.38 -11.04
C SER A 287 7.02 10.89 -11.00
N MET A 288 6.73 11.52 -9.84
CA MET A 288 6.97 12.95 -9.61
C MET A 288 8.46 13.30 -9.79
N LEU A 289 9.36 12.56 -9.13
CA LEU A 289 10.80 12.79 -9.20
C LEU A 289 11.35 12.58 -10.62
N LEU A 290 10.82 11.61 -11.37
CA LEU A 290 11.20 11.40 -12.77
C LEU A 290 10.76 12.57 -13.65
N ALA A 291 9.55 13.10 -13.41
CA ALA A 291 9.05 14.26 -14.13
C ALA A 291 9.89 15.52 -13.85
N ASP A 292 10.29 15.73 -12.60
CA ASP A 292 11.18 16.84 -12.23
C ASP A 292 12.50 16.75 -13.02
N LEU A 293 13.18 15.59 -12.96
CA LEU A 293 14.45 15.40 -13.68
C LEU A 293 14.29 15.53 -15.20
N TYR A 294 13.18 15.04 -15.76
CA TYR A 294 12.88 15.20 -17.19
C TYR A 294 12.63 16.67 -17.56
N SER A 295 11.97 17.43 -16.70
CA SER A 295 11.70 18.85 -16.93
C SER A 295 12.98 19.69 -16.93
N GLU A 296 13.96 19.31 -16.11
CA GLU A 296 15.27 19.98 -16.01
C GLU A 296 16.19 19.64 -17.19
N ASP A 297 16.30 18.35 -17.56
CA ASP A 297 17.12 17.89 -18.68
C ASP A 297 16.43 16.78 -19.49
N ARG A 298 15.68 17.20 -20.52
CA ARG A 298 14.98 16.28 -21.45
C ARG A 298 15.96 15.38 -22.21
N PHE A 299 17.23 15.76 -22.37
CA PHE A 299 18.21 15.01 -23.16
C PHE A 299 18.86 13.86 -22.38
N ALA A 300 18.84 13.93 -21.05
CA ALA A 300 19.30 12.85 -20.17
C ALA A 300 18.57 11.51 -20.39
N PHE A 301 17.36 11.54 -20.97
CA PHE A 301 16.50 10.38 -21.18
C PHE A 301 16.50 9.85 -22.62
N THR A 302 17.49 10.22 -23.44
CA THR A 302 17.61 9.72 -24.80
C THR A 302 18.06 8.25 -24.85
N PRO A 303 17.46 7.41 -25.71
CA PRO A 303 16.40 7.73 -26.66
C PRO A 303 15.01 7.78 -26.02
N THR A 304 14.24 8.81 -26.37
CA THR A 304 12.79 8.88 -26.12
C THR A 304 12.03 8.38 -27.35
N LYS A 305 10.82 7.86 -27.13
CA LYS A 305 9.92 7.46 -28.23
C LYS A 305 8.61 8.21 -28.11
N ARG A 306 8.08 8.70 -29.22
CA ARG A 306 6.70 9.19 -29.31
C ARG A 306 5.85 8.11 -29.93
N VAL A 307 4.76 7.77 -29.25
CA VAL A 307 3.80 6.76 -29.70
C VAL A 307 2.41 7.33 -29.58
N GLN A 308 1.52 6.94 -30.48
CA GLN A 308 0.10 7.18 -30.29
C GLN A 308 -0.43 6.12 -29.32
N ASP A 309 -1.21 6.53 -28.34
CA ASP A 309 -2.07 5.58 -27.62
C ASP A 309 -3.20 5.18 -28.59
N SER A 310 -2.91 4.20 -29.46
CA SER A 310 -3.76 3.85 -30.60
C SER A 310 -5.16 3.40 -30.20
N GLU A 311 -5.31 2.93 -28.97
CA GLU A 311 -6.59 2.50 -28.40
C GLU A 311 -7.17 3.56 -27.42
N ARG A 312 -6.44 4.67 -27.17
CA ARG A 312 -6.79 5.76 -26.24
C ARG A 312 -7.24 5.22 -24.88
N GLU A 313 -6.55 4.18 -24.42
CA GLU A 313 -6.94 3.50 -23.20
C GLU A 313 -6.48 4.28 -21.96
N ALA A 314 -5.30 4.88 -22.01
CA ALA A 314 -4.69 5.52 -20.85
C ALA A 314 -4.47 7.02 -21.03
N PHE A 315 -4.21 7.46 -22.26
CA PHE A 315 -3.83 8.84 -22.55
C PHE A 315 -4.68 9.48 -23.64
N GLU A 316 -4.81 10.80 -23.56
CA GLU A 316 -5.35 11.64 -24.61
C GLU A 316 -4.24 11.98 -25.61
N GLY A 317 -4.17 11.20 -26.70
CA GLY A 317 -3.31 11.51 -27.85
C GLY A 317 -1.90 10.89 -27.81
N GLU A 318 -0.89 11.72 -28.09
CA GLU A 318 0.51 11.28 -28.19
C GLU A 318 1.13 11.10 -26.80
N VAL A 319 1.85 9.99 -26.64
CA VAL A 319 2.56 9.63 -25.42
C VAL A 319 4.06 9.66 -25.68
N THR A 320 4.81 10.31 -24.80
CA THR A 320 6.27 10.26 -24.77
C THR A 320 6.72 9.15 -23.83
N LEU A 321 7.36 8.13 -24.38
CA LEU A 321 8.00 7.07 -23.61
C LEU A 321 9.45 7.43 -23.30
N LEU A 322 9.77 7.45 -22.01
CA LEU A 322 11.10 7.70 -21.48
C LEU A 322 11.74 6.39 -21.05
N ARG A 323 12.99 6.14 -21.47
CA ARG A 323 13.71 4.98 -20.94
C ARG A 323 14.11 5.28 -19.51
N LYS A 324 13.63 4.47 -18.57
CA LYS A 324 14.02 4.60 -17.15
C LYS A 324 15.50 4.22 -16.99
N PRO A 325 16.25 4.86 -16.07
CA PRO A 325 17.63 4.47 -15.81
C PRO A 325 17.72 3.11 -15.11
N SER A 326 16.76 2.79 -14.24
CA SER A 326 16.64 1.46 -13.62
C SER A 326 15.18 1.00 -13.44
N ALA A 327 14.99 -0.27 -13.05
CA ALA A 327 13.68 -0.82 -12.75
C ALA A 327 13.03 -0.14 -11.53
N GLU A 328 13.85 0.26 -10.56
CA GLU A 328 13.40 0.76 -9.26
C GLU A 328 13.49 2.29 -9.14
N LEU A 329 14.20 2.98 -10.03
CA LEU A 329 14.37 4.44 -10.01
C LEU A 329 15.01 4.97 -8.72
N THR A 330 15.92 4.19 -8.09
CA THR A 330 16.61 4.62 -6.86
C THR A 330 17.55 5.81 -7.09
N GLU A 331 18.03 5.98 -8.32
CA GLU A 331 18.86 7.09 -8.76
C GLU A 331 18.15 8.45 -8.76
N LEU A 332 16.81 8.47 -8.75
CA LEU A 332 16.03 9.70 -8.71
C LEU A 332 15.84 10.26 -7.29
N LEU A 333 16.16 9.46 -6.28
CA LEU A 333 15.83 9.80 -4.91
C LEU A 333 16.74 10.93 -4.38
N PRO A 334 16.20 11.91 -3.63
CA PRO A 334 16.98 13.01 -3.08
C PRO A 334 18.21 12.51 -2.29
N GLN A 335 19.38 13.15 -2.46
CA GLN A 335 20.58 12.74 -1.72
C GLN A 335 20.44 12.94 -0.21
N GLN A 336 19.78 14.02 0.20
CA GLN A 336 19.44 14.31 1.59
C GLN A 336 17.97 13.94 1.82
N TRP A 337 17.71 13.15 2.85
CA TRP A 337 16.37 12.67 3.16
C TRP A 337 16.22 12.35 4.64
N ASP A 338 15.00 12.50 5.15
CA ASP A 338 14.67 12.21 6.55
C ASP A 338 13.74 10.98 6.61
N PRO A 339 14.21 9.85 7.14
CA PRO A 339 13.42 8.62 7.22
C PRO A 339 12.26 8.76 8.19
N VAL A 340 11.11 8.21 7.79
CA VAL A 340 9.99 7.98 8.71
C VAL A 340 9.39 6.60 8.50
N PHE A 341 9.13 5.90 9.61
CA PHE A 341 8.56 4.56 9.56
C PHE A 341 7.05 4.60 9.75
N VAL A 342 6.36 3.82 8.93
CA VAL A 342 4.93 3.55 9.08
C VAL A 342 4.73 2.05 9.20
N HIS A 343 4.00 1.61 10.22
CA HIS A 343 3.78 0.20 10.50
C HIS A 343 2.29 -0.14 10.46
N CYS A 344 1.99 -1.37 10.07
CA CYS A 344 0.69 -2.00 10.28
C CYS A 344 0.92 -3.34 10.99
N LEU A 345 0.41 -3.43 12.21
CA LEU A 345 0.46 -4.60 13.08
C LEU A 345 -0.92 -5.26 13.08
N PHE A 346 -0.98 -6.43 12.46
CA PHE A 346 -2.21 -7.22 12.34
C PHE A 346 -2.23 -8.34 13.37
N LEU A 347 -3.26 -8.33 14.22
CA LEU A 347 -3.50 -9.32 15.27
C LEU A 347 -4.59 -10.32 14.87
N LYS A 348 -4.29 -11.62 14.97
CA LYS A 348 -5.26 -12.70 14.72
C LYS A 348 -5.09 -13.84 15.72
N GLY A 349 -5.90 -13.85 16.78
CA GLY A 349 -5.68 -14.72 17.93
C GLY A 349 -4.36 -14.36 18.62
N ASN A 350 -3.51 -15.35 18.91
CA ASN A 350 -2.17 -15.14 19.48
C ASN A 350 -1.09 -14.90 18.42
N ARG A 351 -1.45 -14.42 17.23
CA ARG A 351 -0.52 -14.22 16.11
C ARG A 351 -0.43 -12.75 15.74
N LEU A 352 0.79 -12.29 15.53
CA LEU A 352 1.14 -10.95 15.08
C LEU A 352 1.81 -11.04 13.71
N THR A 353 1.36 -10.21 12.78
CA THR A 353 2.07 -9.89 11.53
C THR A 353 2.39 -8.41 11.51
N LYS A 354 3.63 -8.05 11.20
CA LYS A 354 4.06 -6.65 11.09
C LYS A 354 4.48 -6.36 9.67
N LEU A 355 3.81 -5.41 9.02
CA LEU A 355 4.23 -4.81 7.76
C LEU A 355 4.78 -3.40 8.07
N SER A 356 5.99 -3.12 7.62
CA SER A 356 6.68 -1.84 7.87
C SER A 356 7.04 -1.20 6.56
N PHE A 357 6.95 0.12 6.48
CA PHE A 357 7.41 0.93 5.36
C PHE A 357 8.39 1.98 5.85
N CYS A 358 9.55 2.10 5.19
CA CYS A 358 10.51 3.16 5.42
C CYS A 358 10.28 4.25 4.38
N ALA A 359 9.45 5.23 4.73
CA ALA A 359 9.17 6.41 3.91
C ALA A 359 10.23 7.50 4.16
N GLU A 360 10.06 8.63 3.49
CA GLU A 360 10.81 9.85 3.74
C GLU A 360 9.89 11.06 3.85
N THR A 361 10.24 12.06 4.66
CA THR A 361 9.40 13.25 4.86
C THR A 361 9.21 14.06 3.58
N GLN A 362 10.18 14.00 2.65
CA GLN A 362 10.15 14.65 1.33
C GLN A 362 8.97 14.17 0.47
N LEU A 363 8.44 12.98 0.76
CA LEU A 363 7.23 12.45 0.14
C LEU A 363 6.00 13.35 0.36
N SER A 364 6.01 14.21 1.40
CA SER A 364 4.94 15.18 1.66
C SER A 364 4.64 16.06 0.45
N ARG A 365 5.67 16.42 -0.33
CA ARG A 365 5.52 17.20 -1.56
C ARG A 365 4.58 16.53 -2.57
N LEU A 366 4.58 15.20 -2.66
CA LEU A 366 3.66 14.48 -3.56
C LEU A 366 2.20 14.74 -3.17
N PHE A 367 1.89 14.74 -1.87
CA PHE A 367 0.54 15.04 -1.41
C PHE A 367 0.16 16.48 -1.76
N ASP A 368 1.07 17.43 -1.65
CA ASP A 368 0.77 18.81 -2.04
C ASP A 368 0.57 18.96 -3.56
N VAL A 369 1.38 18.27 -4.37
CA VAL A 369 1.26 18.26 -5.85
C VAL A 369 -0.07 17.63 -6.27
N LYS A 370 -0.42 16.45 -5.73
CA LYS A 370 -1.69 15.78 -6.00
C LYS A 370 -2.88 16.69 -5.70
N ALA A 371 -2.80 17.45 -4.60
CA ALA A 371 -3.85 18.37 -4.19
C ALA A 371 -3.98 19.56 -5.16
N ARG A 372 -2.85 20.24 -5.46
CA ARG A 372 -2.85 21.42 -6.34
C ARG A 372 -3.27 21.11 -7.77
N THR A 373 -2.89 19.94 -8.27
CA THR A 373 -3.12 19.54 -9.67
C THR A 373 -4.44 18.80 -9.87
N GLY A 374 -5.20 18.53 -8.81
CA GLY A 374 -6.42 17.73 -8.90
C GLY A 374 -6.15 16.28 -9.30
N GLY A 375 -5.04 15.70 -8.82
CA GLY A 375 -4.73 14.27 -8.96
C GLY A 375 -3.55 13.90 -9.85
N LEU A 376 -2.78 14.85 -10.41
CA LEU A 376 -1.57 14.52 -11.17
C LEU A 376 -0.40 14.14 -10.25
N ASN A 377 0.56 13.38 -10.78
CA ASN A 377 1.79 13.06 -10.06
C ASN A 377 2.80 14.22 -10.08
N THR A 378 2.62 15.19 -10.99
CA THR A 378 3.56 16.28 -11.22
C THR A 378 2.84 17.55 -11.65
N GLU A 379 3.44 18.70 -11.34
CA GLU A 379 2.99 20.03 -11.75
C GLU A 379 3.96 20.70 -12.75
N VAL A 380 5.08 20.05 -13.08
CA VAL A 380 6.16 20.67 -13.88
C VAL A 380 6.10 20.35 -15.37
N LEU A 381 5.15 19.52 -15.80
CA LEU A 381 4.98 19.16 -17.21
C LEU A 381 3.93 20.04 -17.89
N ASP A 382 4.20 20.37 -19.15
CA ASP A 382 3.36 21.25 -19.97
C ASP A 382 1.96 20.64 -20.23
N ASP A 383 0.98 21.51 -20.50
CA ASP A 383 -0.36 21.16 -20.97
C ASP A 383 -1.12 20.13 -20.12
N GLY A 384 -0.87 20.08 -18.80
CA GLY A 384 -1.51 19.14 -17.91
C GLY A 384 -1.09 17.68 -18.14
N ALA A 385 0.04 17.46 -18.81
CA ALA A 385 0.64 16.14 -18.93
C ALA A 385 1.07 15.62 -17.56
N ASN A 386 1.01 14.30 -17.41
CA ASN A 386 1.42 13.59 -16.22
C ASN A 386 2.54 12.62 -16.53
N CYS A 387 3.27 12.18 -15.51
CA CYS A 387 4.28 11.13 -15.62
C CYS A 387 3.82 9.89 -14.87
N HIS A 388 4.02 8.72 -15.47
CA HIS A 388 3.69 7.41 -14.90
C HIS A 388 4.86 6.46 -15.03
N VAL A 389 5.20 5.81 -13.92
CA VAL A 389 6.25 4.78 -13.87
C VAL A 389 5.66 3.46 -13.40
N PHE A 390 6.27 2.37 -13.84
CA PHE A 390 6.06 1.05 -13.27
C PHE A 390 7.37 0.58 -12.63
N LEU A 391 7.30 0.17 -11.36
CA LEU A 391 8.45 -0.21 -10.55
C LEU A 391 8.62 -1.72 -10.48
N GLY A 392 9.86 -2.20 -10.55
CA GLY A 392 10.20 -3.61 -10.32
C GLY A 392 10.46 -4.42 -11.59
N ASP A 393 11.33 -5.41 -11.46
CA ASP A 393 11.84 -6.22 -12.57
C ASP A 393 10.74 -6.94 -13.35
N ARG A 394 9.68 -7.39 -12.66
CA ARG A 394 8.54 -8.07 -13.32
C ARG A 394 7.82 -7.18 -14.31
N PHE A 395 7.68 -5.89 -14.00
CA PHE A 395 7.12 -4.95 -14.96
C PHE A 395 8.09 -4.74 -16.12
N VAL A 396 9.38 -4.57 -15.83
CA VAL A 396 10.40 -4.41 -16.87
C VAL A 396 10.43 -5.60 -17.83
N GLU A 397 10.29 -6.82 -17.33
CA GLU A 397 10.18 -8.03 -18.15
C GLU A 397 8.94 -8.04 -19.07
N LYS A 398 7.81 -7.51 -18.60
CA LYS A 398 6.53 -7.53 -19.31
C LYS A 398 6.35 -6.39 -20.30
N VAL A 399 6.67 -5.16 -19.89
CA VAL A 399 6.36 -3.93 -20.65
C VAL A 399 7.61 -3.13 -21.03
N GLY A 400 8.79 -3.59 -20.62
CA GLY A 400 10.07 -2.89 -20.82
C GLY A 400 10.34 -1.85 -19.74
N ASN A 401 11.57 -1.32 -19.75
CA ASN A 401 12.01 -0.31 -18.77
C ASN A 401 11.62 1.11 -19.21
N TRP A 402 10.32 1.38 -19.31
CA TRP A 402 9.77 2.64 -19.78
C TRP A 402 8.96 3.36 -18.69
N ALA A 403 8.97 4.68 -18.76
CA ALA A 403 7.98 5.56 -18.14
C ALA A 403 7.19 6.24 -19.26
N ALA A 404 5.98 6.69 -18.96
CA ALA A 404 5.10 7.35 -19.91
C ALA A 404 4.80 8.78 -19.45
N ILE A 405 4.88 9.73 -20.38
CA ILE A 405 4.43 11.10 -20.22
C ILE A 405 3.32 11.36 -21.25
N GLY A 406 2.17 11.84 -20.79
CA GLY A 406 1.04 12.18 -21.64
C GLY A 406 -0.09 12.82 -20.84
N GLN A 407 -1.09 13.35 -21.52
CA GLN A 407 -2.32 13.83 -20.88
C GLN A 407 -3.16 12.63 -20.46
N ASP A 408 -3.44 12.52 -19.17
CA ASP A 408 -4.20 11.39 -18.66
C ASP A 408 -5.62 11.39 -19.19
N ARG A 409 -6.10 10.21 -19.62
CA ARG A 409 -7.53 9.99 -19.67
C ARG A 409 -8.04 9.96 -18.24
N LYS A 410 -8.91 10.92 -17.94
CA LYS A 410 -9.40 11.18 -16.59
C LYS A 410 -10.82 10.66 -16.44
N THR A 411 -11.12 10.20 -15.23
CA THR A 411 -12.50 10.12 -14.75
C THR A 411 -12.74 11.21 -13.74
N THR A 412 -13.95 11.76 -13.74
CA THR A 412 -14.44 12.62 -12.68
C THR A 412 -15.72 11.98 -12.16
N LYS A 413 -15.90 11.94 -10.84
CA LYS A 413 -17.12 11.42 -10.23
C LYS A 413 -17.74 12.53 -9.36
N GLY A 414 -18.94 12.96 -9.72
CA GLY A 414 -19.70 13.96 -8.96
C GLY A 414 -18.95 15.28 -8.79
N GLU A 415 -19.00 15.80 -7.55
CA GLU A 415 -18.41 17.09 -7.16
C GLU A 415 -16.97 16.97 -6.63
N TRP A 416 -16.22 15.93 -7.01
CA TRP A 416 -14.82 15.81 -6.57
C TRP A 416 -13.96 16.94 -7.14
N ASN A 417 -13.09 17.51 -6.30
CA ASN A 417 -12.12 18.53 -6.70
C ASN A 417 -10.90 17.94 -7.44
N TYR A 418 -10.97 16.68 -7.86
CA TYR A 418 -9.89 15.96 -8.51
C TYR A 418 -10.43 14.92 -9.49
N SER A 419 -9.52 14.46 -10.35
CA SER A 419 -9.78 13.39 -11.32
C SER A 419 -8.85 12.20 -11.06
N LEU A 420 -9.37 10.98 -11.20
CA LEU A 420 -8.52 9.79 -11.18
C LEU A 420 -8.05 9.50 -12.61
N SER A 421 -6.76 9.24 -12.81
CA SER A 421 -6.26 8.76 -14.09
C SER A 421 -6.65 7.29 -14.28
N VAL A 422 -6.90 6.86 -15.52
CA VAL A 422 -7.16 5.43 -15.80
C VAL A 422 -5.97 4.56 -15.37
N ILE A 423 -4.75 5.09 -15.43
CA ILE A 423 -3.53 4.39 -14.98
C ILE A 423 -3.60 4.17 -13.47
N ASP A 424 -3.85 5.20 -12.68
CA ASP A 424 -3.93 5.10 -11.21
C ASP A 424 -5.04 4.13 -10.82
N VAL A 425 -6.21 4.17 -11.49
CA VAL A 425 -7.31 3.21 -11.28
C VAL A 425 -6.84 1.77 -11.53
N ASN A 426 -6.15 1.53 -12.65
CA ASN A 426 -5.61 0.20 -12.96
C ASN A 426 -4.55 -0.24 -11.95
N LEU A 427 -3.66 0.68 -11.55
CA LEU A 427 -2.70 0.45 -10.49
C LEU A 427 -3.42 0.05 -9.20
N ALA A 428 -4.51 0.71 -8.81
CA ALA A 428 -5.24 0.43 -7.57
C ALA A 428 -5.98 -0.92 -7.57
N LEU A 429 -6.59 -1.30 -8.70
CA LEU A 429 -7.42 -2.49 -8.80
C LEU A 429 -6.58 -3.78 -8.97
N THR A 430 -5.42 -3.68 -9.60
CA THR A 430 -4.62 -4.88 -9.93
C THR A 430 -3.97 -5.51 -8.69
N PRO A 431 -4.00 -6.86 -8.56
CA PRO A 431 -3.65 -7.56 -7.32
C PRO A 431 -2.18 -7.56 -6.92
N CYS A 432 -1.22 -7.13 -7.77
CA CYS A 432 0.24 -7.11 -7.52
C CYS A 432 0.99 -6.41 -8.68
N GLU A 433 2.33 -6.30 -8.60
CA GLU A 433 3.28 -5.76 -9.61
C GLU A 433 3.30 -6.48 -10.98
N GLU A 434 2.18 -7.07 -11.36
CA GLU A 434 2.01 -7.85 -12.56
C GLU A 434 0.93 -7.19 -13.41
N PHE A 435 1.38 -6.40 -14.38
CA PHE A 435 0.50 -5.86 -15.41
C PHE A 435 -0.09 -7.00 -16.25
N THR A 436 -1.40 -6.98 -16.46
CA THR A 436 -2.13 -7.82 -17.42
C THR A 436 -2.96 -6.91 -18.33
N ARG A 437 -2.26 -6.05 -19.08
CA ARG A 437 -2.80 -4.99 -19.97
C ARG A 437 -3.53 -3.88 -19.21
N SER A 438 -3.30 -2.63 -19.62
CA SER A 438 -4.23 -1.54 -19.29
C SER A 438 -5.56 -1.92 -19.90
N ARG A 439 -6.63 -1.76 -19.15
CA ARG A 439 -7.97 -1.74 -19.70
C ARG A 439 -8.63 -0.51 -19.12
N VAL A 440 -9.44 0.17 -19.91
CA VAL A 440 -10.26 1.26 -19.38
C VAL A 440 -11.31 0.64 -18.46
N VAL A 441 -11.03 0.63 -17.17
CA VAL A 441 -12.09 0.55 -16.17
C VAL A 441 -12.78 1.89 -16.23
N ASP A 442 -14.02 1.93 -16.74
CA ASP A 442 -14.83 3.15 -16.72
C ASP A 442 -15.17 3.45 -15.26
N PRO A 443 -14.62 4.50 -14.64
CA PRO A 443 -14.86 4.73 -13.23
C PRO A 443 -16.23 5.39 -13.00
N ASN A 444 -16.92 5.83 -14.06
CA ASN A 444 -18.33 6.17 -14.01
C ASN A 444 -19.24 4.92 -13.86
N GLN A 445 -18.71 3.73 -14.18
CA GLN A 445 -19.34 2.42 -13.94
C GLN A 445 -19.02 1.85 -12.55
N VAL A 446 -18.30 2.62 -11.73
CA VAL A 446 -17.95 2.29 -10.34
C VAL A 446 -18.85 3.11 -9.40
N LEU A 447 -20.05 2.56 -9.17
CA LEU A 447 -21.10 3.04 -8.25
C LEU A 447 -20.76 2.61 -6.79
N LEU A 448 -20.60 3.48 -5.77
CA LEU A 448 -21.52 4.42 -5.07
C LEU A 448 -20.82 4.92 -3.77
N PRO A 449 -21.28 5.97 -3.05
CA PRO A 449 -22.59 6.63 -3.11
C PRO A 449 -22.73 7.71 -4.17
#